data_AF-A0A373D3X7-F1
#
_entry.id   AF-A0A373D3X7-F1
#
_cell.length_a   1.000
_cell.length_b   1.000
_cell.length_c   1.000
_cell.angle_alpha   90.00
_cell.angle_beta   90.00
_cell.angle_gamma   90.00
#
_symmetry.space_group_name_H-M   'P 1'
#
loop_
_entity.id
_entity.type
_entity.pdbx_description
1 polymer ?
#
loop_
_entity_poly.entity_id
_entity_poly.type
_entity_poly.pdbx_seq_one_letter_code
_entity_poly.pdbx_strand_id
1 'polypeptide(L)'
;MPRPRKCRKVCCLPDNDGFVPVRGGEELTPIVLNMDEYEAIRLIDREGFSQEQCGEYMRIARTTVQQIYATTRKKLADALVEGLPLRIEKGDFVLCSGNSAAYGCRNCYQQKIHPMLSKHFIEWVYVQTENGGQRKALKPDDKPNVTFCLGDDKAVAVYAYCNLHGLWMTEV
;
A
#
# COMPACT_ATOMS: atom_id res chain seq x y z
N MET A 1 -10.13 27.49 -12.40
CA MET A 1 -8.96 26.91 -11.70
C MET A 1 -9.34 25.52 -11.21
N PRO A 2 -8.52 24.47 -11.42
CA PRO A 2 -8.77 23.16 -10.83
C PRO A 2 -8.82 23.29 -9.30
N ARG A 3 -9.89 22.82 -8.68
CA ARG A 3 -10.01 22.83 -7.22
C ARG A 3 -8.87 21.95 -6.65
N PRO A 4 -8.04 22.45 -5.72
CA PRO A 4 -6.99 21.65 -5.10
C PRO A 4 -7.58 20.35 -4.55
N ARG A 5 -6.99 19.21 -4.93
CA ARG A 5 -7.43 17.90 -4.44
C ARG A 5 -7.17 17.86 -2.94
N LYS A 6 -8.23 17.68 -2.13
CA LYS A 6 -8.08 17.49 -0.69
C LYS A 6 -7.49 16.10 -0.46
N CYS A 7 -6.38 16.01 0.27
CA CYS A 7 -5.81 14.73 0.66
C CYS A 7 -6.76 13.98 1.61
N ARG A 8 -7.04 12.71 1.31
CA ARG A 8 -8.06 11.88 1.97
C ARG A 8 -7.42 10.92 2.96
N LYS A 9 -8.17 10.53 4.01
CA LYS A 9 -7.65 9.73 5.13
C LYS A 9 -7.83 8.22 4.90
N VAL A 10 -6.75 7.44 4.98
CA VAL A 10 -6.73 5.96 4.85
C VAL A 10 -6.18 5.32 6.13
N CYS A 11 -6.81 4.29 6.72
CA CYS A 11 -6.29 3.68 7.97
C CYS A 11 -5.18 2.64 7.76
N CYS A 12 -5.15 1.88 6.66
CA CYS A 12 -4.11 0.88 6.39
C CYS A 12 -3.85 0.68 4.88
N LEU A 13 -2.62 0.35 4.50
CA LEU A 13 -2.33 -0.16 3.15
C LEU A 13 -2.84 -1.60 3.03
N PRO A 14 -3.31 -2.03 1.84
CA PRO A 14 -3.67 -3.42 1.62
C PRO A 14 -2.42 -4.31 1.75
N ASP A 15 -2.59 -5.52 2.29
CA ASP A 15 -1.50 -6.51 2.42
C ASP A 15 -1.08 -7.08 1.05
N ASN A 16 -2.00 -7.16 0.09
CA ASN A 16 -1.75 -7.47 -1.31
C ASN A 16 -2.16 -6.29 -2.18
N ASP A 17 -1.31 -5.86 -3.10
CA ASP A 17 -1.58 -4.77 -4.04
C ASP A 17 -2.19 -5.26 -5.36
N GLY A 18 -2.49 -6.55 -5.48
CA GLY A 18 -3.19 -7.10 -6.64
C GLY A 18 -3.82 -8.47 -6.42
N PHE A 19 -4.76 -8.81 -7.29
CA PHE A 19 -5.47 -10.09 -7.37
C PHE A 19 -5.52 -10.54 -8.82
N VAL A 20 -5.21 -11.81 -9.08
CA VAL A 20 -5.25 -12.41 -10.41
C VAL A 20 -6.28 -13.54 -10.48
N PRO A 21 -7.09 -13.61 -11.54
CA PRO A 21 -8.06 -14.69 -11.73
C PRO A 21 -7.36 -16.00 -12.08
N VAL A 22 -7.81 -17.11 -11.47
CA VAL A 22 -7.18 -18.44 -11.59
C VAL A 22 -7.01 -18.93 -13.05
N ARG A 23 -7.88 -18.47 -13.97
CA ARG A 23 -7.86 -18.84 -15.39
C ARG A 23 -7.67 -17.67 -16.35
N GLY A 24 -7.50 -16.43 -15.84
CA GLY A 24 -7.21 -15.28 -16.69
C GLY A 24 -5.70 -15.07 -16.75
N GLY A 25 -5.15 -15.00 -17.96
CA GLY A 25 -3.72 -14.77 -18.14
C GLY A 25 -3.29 -13.40 -17.58
N GLU A 26 -2.04 -13.32 -17.13
CA GLU A 26 -1.39 -12.08 -16.65
C GLU A 26 -1.30 -10.98 -17.74
N GLU A 27 -1.65 -11.31 -18.99
CA GLU A 27 -1.59 -10.41 -20.15
C GLU A 27 -2.81 -9.47 -20.29
N LEU A 28 -3.86 -9.64 -19.48
CA LEU A 28 -5.04 -8.77 -19.53
C LEU A 28 -4.79 -7.45 -18.78
N THR A 29 -5.24 -6.34 -19.37
CA THR A 29 -5.14 -5.01 -18.75
C THR A 29 -5.87 -5.01 -17.39
N PRO A 30 -5.16 -4.72 -16.27
CA PRO A 30 -5.75 -4.78 -14.95
C PRO A 30 -6.76 -3.65 -14.72
N ILE A 31 -7.81 -3.96 -13.97
CA ILE A 31 -8.66 -2.93 -13.37
C ILE A 31 -7.94 -2.35 -12.16
N VAL A 32 -7.69 -1.03 -12.22
CA VAL A 32 -7.03 -0.30 -11.16
C VAL A 32 -8.05 0.26 -10.17
N LEU A 33 -7.92 -0.12 -8.91
CA LEU A 33 -8.52 0.56 -7.78
C LEU A 33 -7.51 1.55 -7.18
N ASN A 34 -7.93 2.78 -6.95
CA ASN A 34 -7.14 3.69 -6.13
C ASN A 34 -7.40 3.46 -4.64
N MET A 35 -6.61 4.11 -3.79
CA MET A 35 -6.71 3.95 -2.34
C MET A 35 -8.05 4.40 -1.73
N ASP A 36 -8.73 5.38 -2.32
CA ASP A 36 -10.05 5.78 -1.82
C ASP A 36 -11.13 4.77 -2.18
N GLU A 37 -11.03 4.18 -3.38
CA GLU A 37 -11.91 3.10 -3.83
C GLU A 37 -11.74 1.87 -2.94
N TYR A 38 -10.50 1.49 -2.65
CA TYR A 38 -10.19 0.43 -1.70
C TYR A 38 -10.73 0.72 -0.29
N GLU A 39 -10.46 1.91 0.25
CA GLU A 39 -10.92 2.29 1.60
C GLU A 39 -12.44 2.35 1.68
N ALA A 40 -13.13 2.80 0.63
CA ALA A 40 -14.59 2.81 0.58
C ALA A 40 -15.20 1.40 0.64
N ILE A 41 -14.66 0.44 -0.14
CA ILE A 41 -15.09 -0.98 -0.04
C ILE A 41 -14.82 -1.52 1.37
N ARG A 42 -13.62 -1.27 1.90
CA ARG A 42 -13.23 -1.75 3.23
C ARG A 42 -14.20 -1.24 4.29
N LEU A 43 -14.46 0.07 4.33
CA LEU A 43 -15.33 0.67 5.34
C LEU A 43 -16.79 0.23 5.17
N ILE A 44 -17.33 0.27 3.95
CA ILE A 44 -18.75 0.01 3.73
C ILE A 44 -19.05 -1.49 3.74
N ASP A 45 -18.37 -2.28 2.91
CA ASP A 45 -18.73 -3.68 2.69
C ASP A 45 -18.10 -4.63 3.73
N ARG A 46 -16.90 -4.33 4.24
CA ARG A 46 -16.23 -5.18 5.25
C ARG A 46 -16.49 -4.75 6.69
N GLU A 47 -16.42 -3.45 6.99
CA GLU A 47 -16.63 -2.91 8.35
C GLU A 47 -18.09 -2.50 8.62
N GLY A 48 -18.96 -2.49 7.59
CA GLY A 48 -20.39 -2.23 7.72
C GLY A 48 -20.78 -0.76 7.90
N PHE A 49 -19.93 0.19 7.48
CA PHE A 49 -20.21 1.62 7.64
C PHE A 49 -21.31 2.08 6.69
N SER A 50 -22.13 3.03 7.15
CA SER A 50 -22.98 3.81 6.26
C SER A 50 -22.13 4.76 5.38
N GLN A 51 -22.68 5.21 4.26
CA GLN A 51 -21.98 6.19 3.40
C GLN A 51 -21.70 7.52 4.12
N GLU A 52 -22.53 7.89 5.09
CA GLU A 52 -22.35 9.07 5.92
C GLU A 52 -21.16 8.87 6.86
N GLN A 53 -21.13 7.75 7.59
CA GLN A 53 -20.02 7.38 8.48
C GLN A 53 -18.70 7.26 7.71
N CYS A 54 -18.72 6.67 6.52
CA CYS A 54 -17.55 6.58 5.65
C CYS A 54 -17.06 7.97 5.23
N GLY A 55 -17.97 8.91 4.95
CA GLY A 55 -17.62 10.28 4.57
C GLY A 55 -16.99 11.07 5.71
N GLU A 56 -17.57 10.96 6.90
CA GLU A 56 -17.01 11.52 8.13
C GLU A 56 -15.62 10.96 8.40
N TYR A 57 -15.46 9.64 8.28
CA TYR A 57 -14.20 8.94 8.51
C TYR A 57 -13.10 9.38 7.55
N MET A 58 -13.39 9.37 6.25
CA MET A 58 -12.45 9.75 5.17
C MET A 58 -12.28 11.27 5.04
N ARG A 59 -13.08 12.06 5.78
CA ARG A 59 -13.15 13.53 5.75
C ARG A 59 -13.53 14.09 4.38
N ILE A 60 -14.49 13.45 3.73
CA ILE A 60 -15.04 13.85 2.43
C ILE A 60 -16.57 13.96 2.49
N ALA A 61 -17.16 14.68 1.53
CA ALA A 61 -18.61 14.79 1.46
C ALA A 61 -19.24 13.42 1.19
N ARG A 62 -20.41 13.16 1.80
CA ARG A 62 -21.21 11.94 1.59
C ARG A 62 -21.44 11.65 0.09
N THR A 63 -21.73 12.68 -0.71
CA THR A 63 -21.92 12.55 -2.16
C THR A 63 -20.66 12.08 -2.89
N THR A 64 -19.48 12.47 -2.41
CA THR A 64 -18.19 11.97 -2.93
C THR A 64 -18.00 10.50 -2.59
N VAL A 65 -18.32 10.07 -1.36
CA VAL A 65 -18.30 8.64 -0.98
C VAL A 65 -19.24 7.84 -1.89
N GLN A 66 -20.46 8.33 -2.10
CA GLN A 66 -21.44 7.66 -2.94
C GLN A 66 -20.92 7.44 -4.36
N GLN A 67 -20.27 8.46 -4.95
CA GLN A 67 -19.64 8.37 -6.27
C GLN A 67 -18.47 7.39 -6.29
N ILE A 68 -17.58 7.45 -5.30
CA ILE A 68 -16.44 6.53 -5.17
C ILE A 68 -16.96 5.09 -5.07
N TYR A 69 -17.90 4.83 -4.17
CA TYR A 69 -18.48 3.51 -3.94
C TYR A 69 -19.20 2.97 -5.18
N ALA A 70 -19.98 3.79 -5.89
CA ALA A 70 -20.66 3.36 -7.11
C ALA A 70 -19.67 2.97 -8.22
N THR A 71 -18.67 3.80 -8.48
CA THR A 71 -17.60 3.50 -9.46
C THR A 71 -16.83 2.25 -9.07
N THR A 72 -16.53 2.11 -7.79
CA THR A 72 -15.76 0.99 -7.27
C THR A 72 -16.52 -0.33 -7.42
N ARG A 73 -17.82 -0.38 -7.08
CA ARG A 73 -18.63 -1.59 -7.28
C ARG A 73 -18.73 -1.99 -8.74
N LYS A 74 -18.78 -1.03 -9.66
CA LYS A 74 -18.72 -1.33 -11.10
C LYS A 74 -17.38 -1.97 -11.47
N LYS A 75 -16.26 -1.38 -11.06
CA LYS A 75 -14.92 -1.93 -11.30
C LYS A 75 -14.76 -3.36 -10.75
N LEU A 76 -15.27 -3.62 -9.54
CA LEU A 76 -15.27 -4.96 -8.96
C LEU A 76 -16.12 -5.94 -9.77
N ALA A 77 -17.31 -5.52 -10.21
CA ALA A 77 -18.17 -6.34 -11.05
C ALA A 77 -17.49 -6.67 -12.39
N ASP A 78 -16.90 -5.67 -13.05
CA ASP A 78 -16.18 -5.84 -14.30
C ASP A 78 -15.00 -6.81 -14.12
N ALA A 79 -14.24 -6.70 -13.02
CA ALA A 79 -13.12 -7.61 -12.73
C ALA A 79 -13.58 -9.06 -12.57
N LEU A 80 -14.69 -9.28 -11.87
CA LEU A 80 -15.24 -10.60 -11.61
C LEU A 80 -15.91 -11.24 -12.84
N VAL A 81 -16.62 -10.44 -13.65
CA VAL A 81 -17.37 -10.93 -14.81
C VAL A 81 -16.46 -11.16 -16.00
N GLU A 82 -15.57 -10.22 -16.29
CA GLU A 82 -14.65 -10.30 -17.43
C GLU A 82 -13.38 -11.10 -17.12
N GLY A 83 -13.19 -11.51 -15.85
CA GLY A 83 -12.00 -12.22 -15.41
C GLY A 83 -10.73 -11.39 -15.60
N LEU A 84 -10.79 -10.10 -15.22
CA LEU A 84 -9.66 -9.18 -15.34
C LEU A 84 -8.85 -9.16 -14.02
N PRO A 85 -7.52 -9.06 -14.09
CA PRO A 85 -6.70 -8.80 -12.92
C PRO A 85 -7.13 -7.49 -12.24
N LEU A 86 -6.98 -7.43 -10.92
CA LEU A 86 -7.28 -6.23 -10.13
C LEU A 86 -5.99 -5.74 -9.47
N ARG A 87 -5.69 -4.45 -9.57
CA ARG A 87 -4.51 -3.84 -8.94
C ARG A 87 -4.94 -2.66 -8.06
N ILE A 88 -4.34 -2.53 -6.89
CA ILE A 88 -4.57 -1.41 -5.98
C ILE A 88 -3.37 -0.48 -6.07
N GLU A 89 -3.55 0.68 -6.70
CA GLU A 89 -2.50 1.68 -6.85
C GLU A 89 -2.48 2.68 -5.69
N LYS A 90 -1.28 2.92 -5.17
CA LYS A 90 -1.01 3.94 -4.15
C LYS A 90 -1.01 5.33 -4.83
N GLY A 91 -2.10 6.09 -4.68
CA GLY A 91 -2.19 7.49 -5.13
C GLY A 91 -1.76 8.49 -4.06
N ASP A 92 -2.15 9.77 -4.21
CA ASP A 92 -1.95 10.81 -3.19
C ASP A 92 -3.00 10.71 -2.06
N PHE A 93 -2.66 10.11 -0.93
CA PHE A 93 -3.52 10.03 0.26
C PHE A 93 -2.73 10.35 1.53
N VAL A 94 -3.43 10.75 2.59
CA VAL A 94 -2.86 10.94 3.93
C VAL A 94 -3.22 9.73 4.78
N LEU A 95 -2.20 9.10 5.33
CA LEU A 95 -2.37 7.99 6.26
C LEU A 95 -2.87 8.50 7.61
N CYS A 96 -3.80 7.76 8.20
CA CYS A 96 -4.23 7.99 9.58
C CYS A 96 -3.04 7.84 10.53
N SER A 97 -2.93 8.70 11.56
CA SER A 97 -1.87 8.62 12.58
C SER A 97 -1.98 7.42 13.54
N GLY A 98 -2.83 6.43 13.24
CA GLY A 98 -2.94 5.18 14.01
C GLY A 98 -3.57 5.28 15.40
N ASN A 99 -3.99 6.46 15.85
CA ASN A 99 -4.44 6.68 17.24
C ASN A 99 -5.76 7.46 17.35
N SER A 100 -6.67 7.26 16.39
CA SER A 100 -7.95 7.97 16.35
C SER A 100 -9.00 7.23 17.20
N ALA A 101 -9.08 7.60 18.48
CA ALA A 101 -10.07 7.07 19.42
C ALA A 101 -11.54 7.21 18.93
N ALA A 102 -11.84 8.23 18.12
CA ALA A 102 -13.18 8.49 17.60
C ALA A 102 -13.77 7.40 16.69
N TYR A 103 -12.94 6.50 16.14
CA TYR A 103 -13.38 5.50 15.15
C TYR A 103 -12.84 4.09 15.43
N GLY A 104 -12.40 3.81 16.66
CA GLY A 104 -11.92 2.48 17.04
C GLY A 104 -10.61 2.02 16.36
N CYS A 105 -9.91 2.87 15.59
CA CYS A 105 -8.60 2.52 15.04
C CYS A 105 -7.57 2.40 16.19
N ARG A 106 -7.28 1.16 16.62
CA ARG A 106 -6.10 0.81 17.46
C ARG A 106 -4.99 0.33 16.52
N ASN A 107 -3.90 1.10 16.40
CA ASN A 107 -2.70 0.72 15.63
C ASN A 107 -2.91 0.42 14.13
N CYS A 108 -3.91 1.01 13.49
CA CYS A 108 -4.28 0.63 12.11
C CYS A 108 -3.24 1.01 11.03
N TYR A 109 -2.48 2.09 11.27
CA TYR A 109 -1.28 2.39 10.49
C TYR A 109 -0.07 2.29 11.41
N GLN A 110 0.30 1.07 11.77
CA GLN A 110 1.71 0.81 11.92
C GLN A 110 2.22 0.57 10.49
N GLN A 111 3.18 1.37 10.03
CA GLN A 111 4.11 0.84 9.03
C GLN A 111 4.52 -0.51 9.58
N LYS A 112 4.12 -1.61 8.92
CA LYS A 112 4.55 -2.95 9.30
C LYS A 112 6.04 -2.98 9.00
N ILE A 113 6.81 -2.52 9.98
CA ILE A 113 8.25 -2.67 10.04
C ILE A 113 8.48 -4.16 9.86
N HIS A 114 9.29 -4.52 8.87
CA HIS A 114 9.54 -5.93 8.55
C HIS A 114 9.99 -6.64 9.83
N PRO A 115 9.40 -7.79 10.20
CA PRO A 115 9.83 -8.53 11.38
C PRO A 115 11.33 -8.83 11.31
N MET A 116 12.01 -8.72 12.43
CA MET A 116 13.43 -9.07 12.55
C MET A 116 13.57 -10.21 13.56
N LEU A 117 12.81 -11.28 13.38
CA LEU A 117 12.83 -12.45 14.26
C LEU A 117 13.81 -13.50 13.72
N SER A 118 14.33 -14.38 14.58
CA SER A 118 15.31 -15.41 14.18
C SER A 118 14.91 -16.28 13.00
N LYS A 119 13.60 -16.52 12.80
CA LYS A 119 13.06 -17.30 11.68
C LYS A 119 12.57 -16.44 10.51
N HIS A 120 12.45 -15.13 10.69
CA HIS A 120 11.91 -14.20 9.70
C HIS A 120 12.54 -12.81 9.88
N PHE A 121 13.58 -12.51 9.10
CA PHE A 121 14.31 -11.25 9.16
C PHE A 121 14.88 -10.86 7.78
N ILE A 122 15.21 -9.57 7.63
CA ILE A 122 16.00 -9.10 6.50
C ILE A 122 17.44 -9.50 6.74
N GLU A 123 18.03 -10.30 5.85
CA GLU A 123 19.42 -10.74 5.99
C GLU A 123 20.40 -9.67 5.54
N TRP A 124 20.05 -8.92 4.50
CA TRP A 124 20.90 -7.85 3.99
C TRP A 124 20.11 -6.83 3.18
N VAL A 125 20.67 -5.62 3.13
CA VAL A 125 20.25 -4.54 2.24
C VAL A 125 21.43 -4.19 1.33
N TYR A 126 21.16 -3.96 0.06
CA TYR A 126 22.14 -3.51 -0.92
C TYR A 126 21.66 -2.20 -1.55
N VAL A 127 22.52 -1.19 -1.60
CA VAL A 127 22.28 0.02 -2.39
C VAL A 127 23.12 -0.06 -3.65
N GLN A 128 22.46 0.01 -4.79
CA GLN A 128 23.10 0.19 -6.08
C GLN A 128 23.33 1.68 -6.32
N THR A 129 24.50 2.01 -6.83
CA THR A 129 24.86 3.36 -7.25
C THR A 129 25.23 3.40 -8.72
N GLU A 130 25.40 4.59 -9.29
CA GLU A 130 25.86 4.76 -10.68
C GLU A 130 27.23 4.08 -10.92
N ASN A 131 28.08 4.02 -9.89
CA ASN A 131 29.44 3.50 -10.00
C ASN A 131 29.66 2.14 -9.29
N GLY A 132 28.58 1.45 -8.88
CA GLY A 132 28.66 0.14 -8.23
C GLY A 132 27.58 -0.07 -7.16
N GLY A 133 28.01 -0.31 -5.92
CA GLY A 133 27.09 -0.39 -4.79
C GLY A 133 27.70 -0.94 -3.51
N GLN A 134 26.90 -0.94 -2.44
CA GLN A 134 27.30 -1.36 -1.10
C GLN A 134 26.27 -2.30 -0.50
N ARG A 135 26.72 -3.38 0.17
CA ARG A 135 25.85 -4.32 0.90
C ARG A 135 26.10 -4.23 2.40
N LYS A 136 25.04 -4.21 3.20
CA LYS A 136 25.10 -4.37 4.66
C LYS A 136 24.22 -5.54 5.08
N ALA A 137 24.80 -6.45 5.86
CA ALA A 137 24.06 -7.53 6.49
C ALA A 137 23.39 -7.05 7.77
N LEU A 138 22.24 -7.63 8.09
CA LEU A 138 21.48 -7.46 9.31
C LEU A 138 21.36 -8.82 10.01
N LYS A 139 21.10 -8.79 11.31
CA LYS A 139 20.87 -9.98 12.14
C LYS A 139 19.45 -9.97 12.67
N PRO A 140 18.92 -11.13 13.12
CA PRO A 140 17.74 -11.14 13.97
C PRO A 140 17.89 -10.16 15.14
N ASP A 141 16.76 -9.57 15.51
CA ASP A 141 16.56 -8.55 16.55
C ASP A 141 17.15 -7.16 16.26
N ASP A 142 17.88 -6.99 15.16
CA ASP A 142 18.26 -5.66 14.66
C ASP A 142 17.03 -4.85 14.26
N LYS A 143 17.16 -3.52 14.20
CA LYS A 143 16.16 -2.69 13.52
C LYS A 143 16.27 -2.98 12.00
N PRO A 144 15.16 -3.14 11.26
CA PRO A 144 15.19 -3.35 9.82
C PRO A 144 15.44 -2.04 9.07
N ASN A 145 16.53 -1.36 9.40
CA ASN A 145 17.02 -0.19 8.73
C ASN A 145 18.55 -0.22 8.67
N VAL A 146 19.11 0.41 7.64
CA VAL A 146 20.55 0.52 7.46
C VAL A 146 20.86 1.88 6.86
N THR A 147 22.01 2.43 7.21
CA THR A 147 22.51 3.69 6.63
C THR A 147 23.73 3.39 5.75
N PHE A 148 23.80 3.96 4.55
CA PHE A 148 24.95 3.89 3.67
C PHE A 148 25.60 5.28 3.52
N CYS A 149 26.92 5.32 3.37
CA CYS A 149 27.66 6.55 3.08
C CYS A 149 28.11 6.49 1.62
N LEU A 150 27.52 7.32 0.76
CA LEU A 150 27.77 7.29 -0.69
C LEU A 150 28.81 8.32 -1.17
N GLY A 151 29.15 9.32 -0.35
CA GLY A 151 30.01 10.42 -0.78
C GLY A 151 29.33 11.22 -1.90
N ASP A 152 30.03 11.38 -3.03
CA ASP A 152 29.53 12.06 -4.24
C ASP A 152 28.79 11.10 -5.21
N ASP A 153 28.74 9.80 -4.90
CA ASP A 153 28.06 8.79 -5.72
C ASP A 153 26.54 8.81 -5.51
N LYS A 154 25.77 8.50 -6.56
CA LYS A 154 24.30 8.59 -6.54
C LYS A 154 23.67 7.22 -6.44
N ALA A 155 22.70 7.08 -5.54
CA ALA A 155 21.88 5.88 -5.45
C ALA A 155 20.95 5.76 -6.67
N VAL A 156 20.85 4.55 -7.21
CA VAL A 156 19.98 4.19 -8.35
C VAL A 156 18.83 3.31 -7.88
N ALA A 157 19.15 2.31 -7.04
CA ALA A 157 18.15 1.38 -6.52
C ALA A 157 18.58 0.83 -5.15
N VAL A 158 17.61 0.37 -4.37
CA VAL A 158 17.81 -0.32 -3.10
C VAL A 158 17.15 -1.68 -3.17
N TYR A 159 17.88 -2.69 -2.70
CA TYR A 159 17.47 -4.07 -2.65
C TYR A 159 17.47 -4.54 -1.19
N ALA A 160 16.47 -5.30 -0.79
CA ALA A 160 16.39 -5.94 0.52
C ALA A 160 16.07 -7.42 0.35
N TYR A 161 16.78 -8.29 1.07
CA TYR A 161 16.55 -9.73 1.02
C TYR A 161 16.02 -10.25 2.35
N CYS A 162 14.83 -10.82 2.32
CA CYS A 162 14.21 -11.54 3.42
C CYS A 162 14.48 -13.03 3.28
N ASN A 163 14.88 -13.69 4.36
CA ASN A 163 15.12 -15.13 4.38
C ASN A 163 13.88 -15.98 4.04
N LEU A 164 12.66 -15.42 4.17
CA LEU A 164 11.39 -16.07 3.81
C LEU A 164 10.79 -15.59 2.51
N HIS A 165 10.80 -14.27 2.27
CA HIS A 165 10.07 -13.64 1.16
C HIS A 165 10.97 -13.27 -0.03
N GLY A 166 12.26 -13.63 0.01
CA GLY A 166 13.19 -13.42 -1.09
C GLY A 166 13.62 -11.96 -1.27
N LEU A 167 13.98 -11.62 -2.51
CA LEU A 167 14.55 -10.33 -2.90
C LEU A 167 13.48 -9.31 -3.30
N TRP A 168 13.56 -8.12 -2.72
CA TRP A 168 12.67 -6.99 -2.97
C TRP A 168 13.54 -5.81 -3.46
N MET A 169 13.02 -4.97 -4.35
CA MET A 169 13.75 -3.83 -4.92
C MET A 169 12.84 -2.61 -5.08
N THR A 170 13.42 -1.42 -4.90
CA THR A 170 12.85 -0.14 -5.31
C THR A 170 13.92 0.76 -5.92
N GLU A 171 13.55 1.54 -6.93
CA GLU A 171 14.38 2.62 -7.45
C GLU A 171 14.36 3.83 -6.49
N VAL A 172 15.43 4.65 -6.52
CA VAL A 172 15.61 5.83 -5.66
C VAL A 172 15.54 7.11 -6.49
#